data_AF-A0A959S1P7-F1
#
_entry.id   AF-A0A959S1P7-F1
#
_cell.length_a   1.000
_cell.length_b   1.000
_cell.length_c   1.000
_cell.angle_alpha   90.00
_cell.angle_beta   90.00
_cell.angle_gamma   90.00
#
_symmetry.space_group_name_H-M   'P 1'
#
loop_
_entity.id
_entity.type
_entity.pdbx_description
1 polymer ?
#
loop_
_entity_poly.entity_id
_entity_poly.type
_entity_poly.pdbx_seq_one_letter_code
_entity_poly.pdbx_strand_id
1 'polypeptide(L)'
;MSKTSIIEKCKKAKLDYHKKIRTQLMQIEAYLAELAEKESTNRDAWAILLKKFQSIGDALSMHMGKEEALVIHYIEQLDLARREGTEIPTTKFPNLNVPLEFIKIEHEEILNKLIDFQSATLNLRRSGSESANKALSNKVLLAIQQFQTHISLAMDFETQELFKEAINLENDLNDTH
;
A
#
# COMPACT_ATOMS: atom_id res chain seq x y z
N MET A 1 -5.04 28.24 8.94
CA MET A 1 -5.05 26.77 9.05
C MET A 1 -3.62 26.33 9.30
N SER A 2 -3.34 25.66 10.43
CA SER A 2 -2.00 25.13 10.69
C SER A 2 -1.69 24.06 9.64
N LYS A 3 -0.62 24.21 8.86
CA LYS A 3 -0.17 23.16 7.94
C LYS A 3 0.28 21.96 8.79
N THR A 4 -0.27 20.78 8.53
CA THR A 4 0.19 19.52 9.13
C THR A 4 1.69 19.35 8.87
N SER A 5 2.48 19.07 9.91
CA SER A 5 3.93 18.91 9.75
C SER A 5 4.26 17.63 8.97
N ILE A 6 5.44 17.61 8.33
CA ILE A 6 5.93 16.43 7.61
C ILE A 6 6.04 15.19 8.50
N ILE A 7 6.34 15.36 9.78
CA ILE A 7 6.36 14.26 10.77
C ILE A 7 4.95 13.69 11.01
N GLU A 8 3.94 14.55 11.12
CA GLU A 8 2.56 14.07 11.23
C GLU A 8 2.10 13.36 9.95
N LYS A 9 2.59 13.79 8.78
CA LYS A 9 2.36 13.07 7.52
C LYS A 9 3.05 11.69 7.48
N CYS A 10 4.29 11.60 7.97
CA CYS A 10 4.99 10.33 8.13
C CYS A 10 4.24 9.37 9.07
N LYS A 11 3.72 9.88 10.20
CA LYS A 11 2.89 9.10 11.11
C LYS A 11 1.61 8.64 10.44
N LYS A 12 0.94 9.51 9.68
CA LYS A 12 -0.28 9.17 8.94
C LYS A 12 -0.04 8.04 7.92
N ALA A 13 1.04 8.11 7.13
CA ALA A 13 1.45 7.04 6.21
C ALA A 13 1.56 5.68 6.95
N LYS A 14 2.34 5.63 8.03
CA LYS A 14 2.58 4.39 8.79
C LYS A 14 1.34 3.87 9.53
N LEU A 15 0.65 4.75 10.25
CA LEU A 15 -0.36 4.37 11.25
C LEU A 15 -1.77 4.32 10.70
N ASP A 16 -2.11 5.22 9.77
CA ASP A 16 -3.48 5.30 9.24
C ASP A 16 -3.59 4.47 7.96
N TYR A 17 -2.59 4.53 7.09
CA TYR A 17 -2.59 3.78 5.83
C TYR A 17 -1.97 2.39 5.98
N HIS A 18 -0.67 2.26 6.23
CA HIS A 18 0.01 0.95 6.17
C HIS A 18 -0.55 -0.06 7.18
N LYS A 19 -0.83 0.36 8.42
CA LYS A 19 -1.45 -0.50 9.43
C LYS A 19 -2.82 -1.02 8.98
N LYS A 20 -3.63 -0.17 8.36
CA LYS A 20 -4.98 -0.55 7.91
C LYS A 20 -4.92 -1.40 6.64
N ILE A 21 -3.97 -1.16 5.74
CA ILE A 21 -3.67 -2.06 4.61
C ILE A 21 -3.35 -3.46 5.11
N ARG A 22 -2.42 -3.61 6.07
CA ARG A 22 -2.08 -4.91 6.69
C ARG A 22 -3.31 -5.59 7.31
N THR A 23 -4.16 -4.82 7.97
CA THR A 23 -5.40 -5.34 8.58
C THR A 23 -6.38 -5.86 7.52
N GLN A 24 -6.57 -5.11 6.43
CA GLN A 24 -7.44 -5.51 5.33
C GLN A 24 -6.92 -6.73 4.56
N LEU A 25 -5.60 -6.84 4.38
CA LEU A 25 -4.96 -8.03 3.79
C LEU A 25 -5.35 -9.28 4.57
N MET A 26 -5.11 -9.32 5.88
CA MET A 26 -5.47 -10.47 6.72
C MET A 26 -6.97 -10.80 6.65
N GLN A 27 -7.82 -9.79 6.64
CA GLN A 27 -9.27 -9.98 6.58
C GLN A 27 -9.73 -10.58 5.25
N ILE A 28 -9.23 -10.07 4.13
CA ILE A 28 -9.61 -10.56 2.80
C ILE A 28 -9.07 -11.98 2.58
N GLU A 29 -7.84 -12.24 3.01
CA GLU A 29 -7.24 -13.58 2.96
C GLU A 29 -8.08 -14.60 3.72
N ALA A 30 -8.53 -14.27 4.93
CA ALA A 30 -9.42 -15.13 5.72
C ALA A 30 -10.75 -15.42 4.98
N TYR A 31 -11.35 -14.43 4.34
CA TYR A 31 -12.59 -14.65 3.56
C TYR A 31 -12.37 -15.51 2.31
N LEU A 32 -11.22 -15.35 1.63
CA LEU A 32 -10.86 -16.16 0.47
C LEU A 32 -10.58 -17.61 0.88
N ALA A 33 -9.91 -17.83 2.00
CA ALA A 33 -9.69 -19.17 2.56
C ALA A 33 -11.02 -19.85 2.92
N GLU A 34 -11.93 -19.11 3.56
CA GLU A 34 -13.27 -19.60 3.88
C GLU A 34 -14.08 -19.98 2.62
N LEU A 35 -13.97 -19.20 1.54
CA LEU A 35 -14.60 -19.53 0.26
C LEU A 35 -14.01 -20.79 -0.37
N ALA A 36 -12.68 -20.90 -0.40
CA ALA A 36 -12.00 -22.07 -0.95
C ALA A 36 -12.39 -23.36 -0.20
N GLU A 37 -12.61 -23.28 1.12
CA GLU A 37 -13.06 -24.42 1.91
C GLU A 37 -14.53 -24.79 1.63
N LYS A 38 -15.43 -23.79 1.73
CA LYS A 38 -16.88 -24.00 1.77
C LYS A 38 -17.56 -24.14 0.41
N GLU A 39 -16.96 -23.62 -0.65
CA GLU A 39 -17.56 -23.71 -1.99
C GLU A 39 -17.04 -24.95 -2.74
N SER A 40 -17.82 -26.04 -2.73
CA SER A 40 -17.42 -27.30 -3.36
C SER A 40 -17.27 -27.19 -4.89
N THR A 41 -18.07 -26.35 -5.54
CA THR A 41 -18.15 -26.28 -7.01
C THR A 41 -16.97 -25.54 -7.65
N ASN A 42 -16.46 -24.45 -7.05
CA ASN A 42 -15.29 -23.73 -7.58
C ASN A 42 -14.16 -23.60 -6.55
N ARG A 43 -14.04 -24.55 -5.63
CA ARG A 43 -12.96 -24.67 -4.64
C ARG A 43 -11.58 -24.33 -5.22
N ASP A 44 -11.21 -24.98 -6.32
CA ASP A 44 -9.89 -24.81 -6.93
C ASP A 44 -9.69 -23.40 -7.47
N ALA A 45 -10.73 -22.80 -8.05
CA ALA A 45 -10.67 -21.42 -8.55
C ALA A 45 -10.52 -20.40 -7.41
N TRP A 46 -11.24 -20.59 -6.29
CA TRP A 46 -11.06 -19.75 -5.10
C TRP A 46 -9.69 -19.97 -4.45
N ALA A 47 -9.17 -21.19 -4.43
CA ALA A 47 -7.82 -21.48 -3.94
C ALA A 47 -6.73 -20.80 -4.80
N ILE A 48 -6.93 -20.73 -6.13
CA ILE A 48 -6.05 -19.98 -7.03
C ILE A 48 -6.13 -18.48 -6.73
N LEU A 49 -7.32 -17.93 -6.51
CA LEU A 49 -7.47 -16.52 -6.12
C LEU A 49 -6.82 -16.23 -4.77
N LEU A 50 -6.98 -17.11 -3.77
CA LEU A 50 -6.30 -16.98 -2.49
C LEU A 50 -4.78 -16.86 -2.66
N LYS A 51 -4.16 -17.76 -3.44
CA LYS A 51 -2.72 -17.71 -3.73
C LYS A 51 -2.30 -16.42 -4.44
N LYS A 52 -3.10 -15.96 -5.41
CA LYS A 52 -2.86 -14.67 -6.08
C LYS A 52 -2.92 -13.51 -5.09
N PHE A 53 -3.88 -13.52 -4.18
CA PHE A 53 -4.03 -12.47 -3.17
C PHE A 53 -2.89 -12.49 -2.15
N GLN A 54 -2.43 -13.67 -1.72
CA GLN A 54 -1.24 -13.81 -0.88
C GLN A 54 0.00 -13.20 -1.52
N SER A 55 0.23 -13.45 -2.82
CA SER A 55 1.33 -12.82 -3.56
C SER A 55 1.21 -11.28 -3.62
N ILE A 56 0.00 -10.73 -3.68
CA ILE A 56 -0.22 -9.28 -3.57
C ILE A 56 0.13 -8.80 -2.15
N GLY A 57 -0.26 -9.56 -1.13
CA GLY A 57 0.08 -9.29 0.27
C GLY A 57 1.58 -9.28 0.54
N ASP A 58 2.34 -10.21 -0.07
CA ASP A 58 3.80 -10.26 0.02
C ASP A 58 4.45 -9.02 -0.62
N ALA A 59 3.99 -8.66 -1.82
CA ALA A 59 4.48 -7.48 -2.54
C ALA A 59 4.22 -6.19 -1.75
N LEU A 60 3.00 -6.02 -1.22
CA LEU A 60 2.63 -4.87 -0.39
C LEU A 60 3.43 -4.83 0.91
N SER A 61 3.61 -5.97 1.57
CA SER A 61 4.40 -6.07 2.81
C SER A 61 5.84 -5.62 2.58
N MET A 62 6.46 -6.09 1.49
CA MET A 62 7.82 -5.71 1.11
C MET A 62 7.89 -4.22 0.71
N HIS A 63 6.91 -3.73 -0.04
CA HIS A 63 6.81 -2.33 -0.44
C HIS A 63 6.71 -1.38 0.76
N MET A 64 5.70 -1.55 1.62
CA MET A 64 5.53 -0.73 2.83
C MET A 64 6.75 -0.84 3.76
N GLY A 65 7.39 -2.00 3.84
CA GLY A 65 8.61 -2.19 4.62
C GLY A 65 9.79 -1.37 4.10
N LYS A 66 9.95 -1.27 2.77
CA LYS A 66 10.95 -0.40 2.14
C LYS A 66 10.66 1.07 2.44
N GLU A 67 9.41 1.51 2.30
CA GLU A 67 9.05 2.89 2.60
C GLU A 67 9.29 3.22 4.07
N GLU A 68 8.83 2.38 5.00
CA GLU A 68 8.98 2.59 6.45
C GLU A 68 10.45 2.64 6.88
N ALA A 69 11.27 1.71 6.39
CA ALA A 69 12.66 1.57 6.83
C ALA A 69 13.63 2.51 6.12
N LEU A 70 13.33 2.92 4.89
CA LEU A 70 14.22 3.74 4.06
C LEU A 70 13.67 5.15 3.86
N VAL A 71 12.53 5.27 3.16
CA VAL A 71 12.01 6.55 2.68
C VAL A 71 11.51 7.40 3.84
N ILE A 72 10.53 6.89 4.60
CA ILE A 72 9.93 7.59 5.73
C ILE A 72 10.98 7.87 6.81
N HIS A 73 11.85 6.90 7.10
CA HIS A 73 12.93 7.11 8.05
C HIS A 73 13.85 8.26 7.63
N TYR A 74 14.26 8.31 6.36
CA TYR A 74 15.09 9.40 5.85
C TYR A 74 14.39 10.75 5.92
N ILE A 75 13.09 10.81 5.60
CA ILE A 75 12.28 12.04 5.74
C ILE A 75 12.27 12.54 7.20
N GLU A 76 12.13 11.63 8.16
CA GLU A 76 12.19 11.98 9.59
C GLU A 76 13.58 12.53 9.98
N GLN A 77 14.66 12.01 9.38
CA GLN A 77 16.02 12.52 9.60
C GLN A 77 16.24 13.90 8.95
N LEU A 78 15.67 14.15 7.75
CA LEU A 78 15.71 15.49 7.13
C LEU A 78 15.02 16.54 8.01
N ASP A 79 13.87 16.22 8.58
CA ASP A 79 13.17 17.14 9.48
C ASP A 79 13.98 17.40 10.77
N LEU A 80 14.65 16.36 11.29
CA LEU A 80 15.55 16.50 12.42
C LEU A 80 16.72 17.44 12.09
N ALA A 81 17.38 17.21 10.96
CA ALA A 81 18.49 18.05 10.49
C ALA A 81 18.09 19.52 10.37
N ARG A 82 16.92 19.80 9.78
CA ARG A 82 16.37 21.15 9.71
C ARG A 82 16.09 21.76 11.08
N ARG A 83 15.52 21.00 12.01
CA ARG A 83 15.18 21.51 13.35
C ARG A 83 16.41 21.80 14.21
N GLU A 84 17.47 21.01 14.04
CA GLU A 84 18.69 21.10 14.84
C GLU A 84 19.79 21.93 14.16
N GLY A 85 19.63 22.28 12.89
CA GLY A 85 20.66 22.95 12.10
C GLY A 85 21.89 22.06 11.88
N THR A 86 21.68 20.74 11.77
CA THR A 86 22.73 19.75 11.54
C THR A 86 22.81 19.36 10.06
N GLU A 87 23.90 18.71 9.68
CA GLU A 87 24.13 18.28 8.30
C GLU A 87 23.10 17.22 7.86
N ILE A 88 22.83 17.18 6.55
CA ILE A 88 21.96 16.17 5.95
C ILE A 88 22.54 14.76 6.21
N PRO A 89 21.72 13.81 6.66
CA PRO A 89 22.17 12.42 6.88
C PRO A 89 22.72 11.79 5.60
N THR A 90 23.92 11.20 5.70
CA THR A 90 24.51 10.43 4.59
C THR A 90 23.69 9.18 4.30
N THR A 91 23.37 8.96 3.03
CA THR A 91 22.68 7.73 2.57
C THR A 91 23.47 7.03 1.45
N LYS A 92 22.99 5.86 1.05
CA LYS A 92 23.54 5.12 -0.10
C LYS A 92 23.03 5.63 -1.45
N PHE A 93 22.09 6.57 -1.46
CA PHE A 93 21.52 7.16 -2.66
C PHE A 93 21.88 8.65 -2.74
N PRO A 94 22.00 9.24 -3.94
CA PRO A 94 22.40 10.64 -4.08
C PRO A 94 21.40 11.63 -3.50
N ASN A 95 20.09 11.36 -3.64
CA ASN A 95 19.00 12.18 -3.16
C ASN A 95 17.70 11.36 -3.12
N LEU A 96 16.65 11.92 -2.51
CA LEU A 96 15.38 11.24 -2.29
C LEU A 96 14.65 10.87 -3.58
N ASN A 97 14.90 11.53 -4.72
CA ASN A 97 14.22 11.18 -5.98
C ASN A 97 14.51 9.74 -6.42
N VAL A 98 15.72 9.25 -6.18
CA VAL A 98 16.13 7.90 -6.61
C VAL A 98 15.25 6.81 -5.99
N PRO A 99 15.15 6.65 -4.65
CA PRO A 99 14.25 5.65 -4.07
C PRO A 99 12.78 5.93 -4.41
N LEU A 100 12.37 7.20 -4.57
CA LEU A 100 10.98 7.53 -4.89
C LEU A 100 10.55 7.13 -6.31
N GLU A 101 11.45 7.12 -7.28
CA GLU A 101 11.14 6.59 -8.62
C GLU A 101 10.79 5.10 -8.57
N PHE A 102 11.55 4.31 -7.80
CA PHE A 102 11.23 2.89 -7.61
C PHE A 102 9.91 2.68 -6.88
N ILE A 103 9.63 3.48 -5.84
CA ILE A 103 8.36 3.42 -5.10
C ILE A 103 7.16 3.70 -6.01
N LYS A 104 7.25 4.67 -6.92
CA LYS A 104 6.16 4.97 -7.88
C LYS A 104 5.92 3.82 -8.86
N ILE A 105 6.98 3.18 -9.36
CA ILE A 105 6.86 2.00 -10.22
C ILE A 105 6.14 0.87 -9.45
N GLU A 106 6.52 0.65 -8.19
CA GLU A 106 5.88 -0.35 -7.34
C GLU A 106 4.40 -0.02 -7.06
N HIS A 107 4.05 1.25 -6.88
CA HIS A 107 2.65 1.69 -6.76
C HIS A 107 1.84 1.26 -7.98
N GLU A 108 2.33 1.55 -9.19
CA GLU A 108 1.66 1.18 -10.44
C GLU A 108 1.52 -0.34 -10.59
N GLU A 109 2.58 -1.11 -10.31
CA GLU A 109 2.55 -2.57 -10.39
C GLU A 109 1.53 -3.19 -9.41
N ILE A 110 1.46 -2.68 -8.18
CA ILE A 110 0.52 -3.15 -7.16
C ILE A 110 -0.92 -2.84 -7.58
N LEU A 111 -1.20 -1.62 -8.07
CA LEU A 111 -2.53 -1.24 -8.54
C LEU A 111 -2.99 -2.12 -9.71
N ASN A 112 -2.11 -2.39 -10.67
CA ASN A 112 -2.41 -3.28 -11.80
C ASN A 112 -2.75 -4.70 -11.33
N LYS A 113 -1.95 -5.27 -10.42
CA LYS A 113 -2.23 -6.59 -9.83
C LYS A 113 -3.59 -6.63 -9.13
N LEU A 114 -3.98 -5.55 -8.44
CA LEU A 114 -5.26 -5.47 -7.77
C LEU A 114 -6.43 -5.38 -8.75
N ILE A 115 -6.30 -4.63 -9.85
CA ILE A 115 -7.31 -4.54 -10.92
C ILE A 115 -7.54 -5.93 -11.54
N ASP A 116 -6.47 -6.64 -11.86
CA ASP A 116 -6.53 -8.00 -12.40
C ASP A 116 -7.19 -8.96 -11.40
N PHE A 117 -6.82 -8.86 -10.13
CA PHE A 117 -7.37 -9.69 -9.07
C PHE A 117 -8.88 -9.46 -8.87
N GLN A 118 -9.31 -8.19 -8.85
CA GLN A 118 -10.73 -7.84 -8.76
C GLN A 118 -11.52 -8.36 -9.96
N SER A 119 -10.97 -8.22 -11.17
CA SER A 119 -11.59 -8.71 -12.41
C SER A 119 -11.77 -10.23 -12.38
N ALA A 120 -10.73 -10.95 -11.97
CA ALA A 120 -10.79 -12.41 -11.82
C ALA A 120 -11.81 -12.84 -10.76
N THR A 121 -11.87 -12.13 -9.63
CA THR A 121 -12.86 -12.38 -8.56
C THR A 121 -14.29 -12.15 -9.05
N LEU A 122 -14.53 -11.05 -9.78
CA LEU A 122 -15.84 -10.74 -10.34
C LEU A 122 -16.28 -11.77 -11.38
N ASN A 123 -15.37 -12.23 -12.23
CA ASN A 123 -15.66 -13.25 -13.24
C ASN A 123 -16.02 -14.59 -12.58
N LEU A 124 -15.25 -15.03 -11.59
CA LEU A 124 -15.55 -16.26 -10.85
C LEU A 124 -16.92 -16.19 -10.15
N ARG A 125 -17.24 -15.05 -9.54
CA ARG A 125 -18.55 -14.81 -8.91
C ARG A 125 -19.71 -14.89 -9.91
N ARG A 126 -19.49 -14.51 -11.17
CA ARG A 126 -20.51 -14.54 -12.23
C ARG A 126 -20.69 -15.93 -12.84
N SER A 127 -19.62 -16.72 -12.93
CA SER A 127 -19.66 -18.08 -13.48
C SER A 127 -20.25 -19.11 -12.51
N GLY A 128 -20.22 -18.83 -11.20
CA GLY A 128 -20.86 -19.69 -10.21
C GLY A 128 -22.39 -19.65 -10.32
N SER A 129 -23.01 -20.76 -10.74
CA SER A 129 -24.45 -21.03 -10.54
C SER A 129 -24.81 -20.82 -9.07
N GLU A 130 -25.94 -20.16 -8.76
CA GLU A 130 -26.47 -19.87 -7.41
C GLU A 130 -25.69 -20.53 -6.25
N SER A 131 -24.51 -19.97 -5.92
CA SER A 131 -23.62 -20.68 -5.02
C SER A 131 -24.19 -20.56 -3.60
N ALA A 132 -24.09 -21.64 -2.83
CA ALA A 132 -24.52 -21.69 -1.44
C ALA A 132 -23.87 -20.60 -0.55
N ASN A 133 -22.82 -19.93 -1.04
CA ASN A 133 -22.06 -18.89 -0.35
C ASN A 133 -22.08 -17.51 -1.06
N LYS A 134 -23.16 -17.19 -1.79
CA LYS A 134 -23.34 -15.88 -2.46
C LYS A 134 -23.06 -14.69 -1.53
N ALA A 135 -23.50 -14.75 -0.27
CA ALA A 135 -23.25 -13.70 0.72
C ALA A 135 -21.76 -13.48 1.00
N LEU A 136 -20.99 -14.57 1.19
CA LEU A 136 -19.55 -14.49 1.45
C LEU A 136 -18.78 -14.02 0.22
N SER A 137 -19.15 -14.48 -0.98
CA SER A 137 -18.53 -14.02 -2.23
C SER A 137 -18.75 -12.52 -2.49
N ASN A 138 -19.96 -12.00 -2.17
CA ASN A 138 -20.23 -10.57 -2.21
C ASN A 138 -19.42 -9.79 -1.17
N LYS A 139 -19.26 -10.35 0.04
CA LYS A 139 -18.45 -9.76 1.10
C LYS A 139 -16.98 -9.63 0.68
N VAL A 140 -16.43 -10.65 0.03
CA VAL A 140 -15.07 -10.61 -0.54
C VAL A 140 -14.95 -9.51 -1.59
N LEU A 141 -15.87 -9.45 -2.55
CA LEU A 141 -15.82 -8.43 -3.60
C LEU A 141 -15.88 -7.00 -3.03
N LEU A 142 -16.76 -6.77 -2.05
CA LEU A 142 -16.86 -5.47 -1.37
C LEU A 142 -15.57 -5.15 -0.60
N ALA A 143 -15.00 -6.13 0.11
CA ALA A 143 -13.75 -5.93 0.83
C ALA A 143 -12.58 -5.58 -0.10
N ILE A 144 -12.49 -6.24 -1.27
CA ILE A 144 -11.49 -5.94 -2.31
C ILE A 144 -11.68 -4.51 -2.84
N GLN A 145 -12.91 -4.09 -3.14
CA GLN A 145 -13.20 -2.73 -3.59
C GLN A 145 -12.77 -1.68 -2.55
N GLN A 146 -13.12 -1.89 -1.29
CA GLN A 146 -12.73 -0.98 -0.20
C GLN A 146 -11.21 -0.95 -0.01
N PHE A 147 -10.56 -2.10 -0.18
CA PHE A 147 -9.11 -2.22 -0.09
C PHE A 147 -8.39 -1.47 -1.23
N GLN A 148 -8.84 -1.64 -2.47
CA GLN A 148 -8.32 -0.90 -3.63
C GLN A 148 -8.46 0.61 -3.47
N THR A 149 -9.65 1.09 -3.08
CA THR A 149 -9.86 2.52 -2.82
C THR A 149 -8.90 3.02 -1.75
N HIS A 150 -8.71 2.24 -0.68
CA HIS A 150 -7.84 2.63 0.41
C HIS A 150 -6.36 2.66 0.02
N ILE A 151 -5.90 1.69 -0.78
CA ILE A 151 -4.54 1.67 -1.34
C ILE A 151 -4.31 2.87 -2.26
N SER A 152 -5.24 3.13 -3.18
CA SER A 152 -5.13 4.29 -4.08
C SER A 152 -5.01 5.60 -3.29
N LEU A 153 -5.82 5.77 -2.24
CA LEU A 153 -5.76 6.94 -1.37
C LEU A 153 -4.44 7.05 -0.60
N ALA A 154 -3.85 5.92 -0.19
CA ALA A 154 -2.54 5.90 0.48
C ALA A 154 -1.44 6.37 -0.48
N MET A 155 -1.35 5.75 -1.65
CA MET A 155 -0.36 6.03 -2.69
C MET A 155 -0.47 7.47 -3.21
N ASP A 156 -1.70 7.97 -3.39
CA ASP A 156 -1.95 9.36 -3.76
C ASP A 156 -1.48 10.32 -2.66
N PHE A 157 -1.78 10.03 -1.40
CA PHE A 157 -1.32 10.85 -0.27
C PHE A 157 0.21 10.88 -0.20
N GLU A 158 0.86 9.72 -0.30
CA GLU A 158 2.31 9.60 -0.32
C GLU A 158 2.93 10.41 -1.46
N THR A 159 2.48 10.16 -2.69
CA THR A 159 3.05 10.78 -3.89
C THR A 159 2.77 12.27 -3.99
N GLN A 160 1.54 12.70 -3.69
CA GLN A 160 1.09 14.06 -3.93
C GLN A 160 1.35 15.00 -2.76
N GLU A 161 1.45 14.47 -1.53
CA GLU A 161 1.64 15.29 -0.34
C GLU A 161 2.97 15.02 0.37
N LEU A 162 3.23 13.78 0.80
CA LEU A 162 4.39 13.49 1.65
C LEU A 162 5.70 13.61 0.87
N PHE A 163 5.81 12.93 -0.27
CA PHE A 163 7.04 12.86 -1.06
C PHE A 163 7.41 14.20 -1.68
N LYS A 164 6.43 14.97 -2.17
CA LYS A 164 6.69 16.33 -2.68
C LYS A 164 7.23 17.25 -1.60
N GLU A 165 6.64 17.21 -0.40
CA GLU A 165 7.13 18.03 0.71
C GLU A 165 8.53 17.60 1.15
N ALA A 166 8.81 16.30 1.16
CA ALA A 166 10.12 15.77 1.50
C ALA A 166 11.22 16.18 0.51
N ILE A 167 10.93 16.17 -0.80
CA ILE A 167 11.87 16.64 -1.81
C ILE A 167 12.17 18.14 -1.61
N ASN A 168 11.14 18.95 -1.35
CA ASN A 168 11.34 20.37 -1.08
C ASN A 168 12.20 20.58 0.17
N LEU A 169 11.95 19.80 1.23
CA LEU A 169 12.75 19.85 2.46
C LEU A 169 14.22 19.49 2.21
N GLU A 170 14.49 18.45 1.41
CA GLU A 170 15.86 18.07 1.03
C GLU A 170 16.55 19.18 0.22
N ASN A 171 15.85 19.80 -0.73
CA ASN A 171 16.38 20.90 -1.53
C ASN A 171 16.70 22.13 -0.69
N ASP A 172 15.77 22.54 0.19
CA ASP A 172 15.97 23.69 1.10
C ASP A 172 17.23 23.52 1.96
N LEU A 173 17.48 22.30 2.46
CA LEU A 173 18.67 21.99 3.26
C LEU A 173 19.96 22.01 2.42
N ASN A 174 19.91 21.57 1.16
CA ASN A 174 21.06 21.61 0.26
C ASN A 174 21.39 23.04 -0.21
N ASP A 175 20.39 23.91 -0.41
CA ASP A 175 20.57 25.29 -0.85
C ASP A 175 21.07 26.23 0.28
N THR A 176 21.02 25.77 1.54
CA THR A 176 21.45 26.54 2.72
C THR A 176 22.95 26.33 3.04
N HIS A 177 23.65 25.51 2.27
CA HIS A 177 25.09 25.22 2.38
C HIS A 177 25.86 25.69 1.13
#